data_AF-A0A8T8LVX7-F1
#
_entry.id   AF-A0A8T8LVX7-F1
#
_cell.length_a   1.000
_cell.length_b   1.000
_cell.length_c   1.000
_cell.angle_alpha   90.00
_cell.angle_beta   90.00
_cell.angle_gamma   90.00
#
_symmetry.space_group_name_H-M   'P 1'
#
loop_
_entity.id
_entity.type
_entity.pdbx_description
1 polymer ?
#
loop_
_entity_poly.entity_id
_entity_poly.type
_entity_poly.pdbx_seq_one_letter_code
_entity_poly.pdbx_strand_id
1 'polypeptide(L)'
;MTEIKSTPEEMPILNLNTSGTSRYEASRFLDNPETISAYLAESMKAKDPELLMKALSEVAKAQGVNKVARDAGVNRESLYKSLKGGAKTRYDTIRKLMEAVGVELTVQPIATNSVDSGSSKQPRQAAKVASAKAAAKPKLVREGTTGKANNGQRAAKSTVASA
;
A
#
# COMPACT_ATOMS: atom_id res chain seq x y z
N MET A 1 18.63 -58.42 7.41
CA MET A 1 18.00 -57.36 6.59
C MET A 1 16.70 -57.93 6.06
N THR A 2 15.56 -57.45 6.56
CA THR A 2 14.25 -57.88 6.08
C THR A 2 13.67 -56.72 5.28
N GLU A 3 13.56 -56.92 3.96
CA GLU A 3 13.01 -55.95 3.03
C GLU A 3 11.52 -55.74 3.29
N ILE A 4 11.13 -54.50 3.58
CA ILE A 4 9.72 -54.09 3.62
C ILE A 4 9.32 -53.77 2.18
N LYS A 5 8.58 -54.69 1.56
CA LYS A 5 7.95 -54.50 0.25
C LYS A 5 6.69 -53.66 0.44
N SER A 6 6.82 -52.34 0.37
CA SER A 6 5.69 -51.41 0.49
C SER A 6 4.72 -51.61 -0.70
N THR A 7 3.59 -52.26 -0.45
CA THR A 7 2.54 -52.48 -1.45
C THR A 7 1.50 -51.34 -1.33
N PRO A 8 1.04 -50.71 -2.44
CA PRO A 8 0.16 -49.54 -2.39
C PRO A 8 -1.22 -49.76 -1.73
N GLU A 9 -1.66 -51.02 -1.59
CA GLU A 9 -2.99 -51.38 -1.08
C GLU A 9 -3.16 -51.22 0.44
N GLU A 10 -2.07 -51.04 1.21
CA GLU A 10 -2.12 -50.84 2.66
C GLU A 10 -2.15 -49.37 3.09
N MET A 11 -2.31 -48.40 2.17
CA MET A 11 -2.47 -47.00 2.54
C MET A 11 -3.88 -46.77 3.13
N PRO A 12 -4.02 -46.47 4.45
CA PRO A 12 -5.33 -46.26 5.05
C PRO A 12 -5.98 -45.01 4.46
N ILE A 13 -7.25 -45.11 4.05
CA ILE A 13 -8.04 -43.92 3.69
C ILE A 13 -8.22 -43.11 4.98
N LEU A 14 -7.60 -41.92 5.02
CA LEU A 14 -7.73 -40.97 6.11
C LEU A 14 -9.18 -40.45 6.16
N ASN A 15 -9.98 -41.01 7.07
CA ASN A 15 -11.31 -40.47 7.41
C ASN A 15 -11.15 -39.22 8.27
N LEU A 16 -10.96 -38.07 7.62
CA LEU A 16 -10.81 -36.77 8.28
C LEU A 16 -12.17 -36.25 8.74
N ASN A 17 -12.35 -36.05 10.05
CA ASN A 17 -13.53 -35.37 10.59
C ASN A 17 -13.41 -33.85 10.39
N THR A 18 -14.21 -33.28 9.49
CA THR A 18 -14.20 -31.85 9.16
C THR A 18 -15.18 -31.01 9.98
N SER A 19 -15.95 -31.62 10.90
CA SER A 19 -17.04 -30.97 11.65
C SER A 19 -16.60 -29.83 12.56
N GLY A 20 -15.32 -29.76 12.94
CA GLY A 20 -14.74 -28.68 13.75
C GLY A 20 -13.95 -27.63 12.96
N THR A 21 -13.94 -27.72 11.63
CA THR A 21 -13.13 -26.84 10.78
C THR A 21 -13.98 -25.75 10.13
N SER A 22 -13.51 -24.51 10.14
CA SER A 22 -14.13 -23.42 9.39
C SER A 22 -13.48 -23.25 8.03
N ARG A 23 -14.24 -22.73 7.05
CA ARG A 23 -13.68 -22.33 5.76
C ARG A 23 -12.57 -21.31 5.99
N TYR A 24 -11.45 -21.48 5.28
CA TYR A 24 -10.36 -20.53 5.31
C TYR A 24 -10.80 -19.18 4.72
N GLU A 25 -10.57 -18.11 5.48
CA GLU A 25 -10.84 -16.73 5.10
C GLU A 25 -9.58 -15.91 5.39
N ALA A 26 -8.94 -15.40 4.33
CA ALA A 26 -7.68 -14.65 4.46
C ALA A 26 -7.86 -13.39 5.33
N SER A 27 -9.00 -12.72 5.22
CA SER A 27 -9.37 -11.56 6.03
C SER A 27 -9.25 -11.74 7.55
N ARG A 28 -9.32 -12.97 8.08
CA ARG A 28 -9.15 -13.23 9.52
C ARG A 28 -7.70 -13.09 10.01
N PHE A 29 -6.73 -13.09 9.09
CA PHE A 29 -5.30 -13.06 9.40
C PHE A 29 -4.64 -11.76 8.94
N LEU A 30 -5.41 -10.77 8.50
CA LEU A 30 -4.95 -9.47 7.98
C LEU A 30 -5.14 -8.36 9.03
N ASP A 31 -4.58 -8.57 10.21
CA ASP A 31 -4.75 -7.72 11.40
C ASP A 31 -3.65 -6.66 11.58
N ASN A 32 -2.48 -6.86 10.96
CA ASN A 32 -1.33 -5.99 11.08
C ASN A 32 -0.86 -5.46 9.71
N PRO A 33 -0.27 -4.24 9.68
CA PRO A 33 0.12 -3.59 8.42
C PRO A 33 1.22 -4.35 7.66
N GLU A 34 2.13 -5.01 8.36
CA GLU A 34 3.21 -5.80 7.74
C GLU A 34 2.65 -6.99 6.95
N THR A 35 1.70 -7.72 7.53
CA THR A 35 1.04 -8.87 6.91
C THR A 35 0.17 -8.43 5.74
N ILE A 36 -0.52 -7.30 5.85
CA ILE A 36 -1.28 -6.72 4.73
C ILE A 36 -0.33 -6.39 3.57
N SER A 37 0.80 -5.74 3.85
CA SER A 37 1.78 -5.37 2.84
C SER A 37 2.39 -6.61 2.16
N ALA A 38 2.74 -7.64 2.92
CA ALA A 38 3.29 -8.89 2.43
C ALA A 38 2.27 -9.65 1.58
N TYR A 39 1.01 -9.71 2.03
CA TYR A 39 -0.08 -10.35 1.32
C TYR A 39 -0.37 -9.68 -0.03
N LEU A 40 -0.44 -8.35 -0.06
CA LEU A 40 -0.64 -7.59 -1.29
C LEU A 40 0.58 -7.71 -2.22
N ALA A 41 1.80 -7.66 -1.68
CA ALA A 41 3.02 -7.86 -2.46
C ALA A 41 3.05 -9.23 -3.14
N GLU A 42 2.67 -10.29 -2.42
CA GLU A 42 2.59 -11.64 -2.99
C GLU A 42 1.54 -11.72 -4.10
N SER A 43 0.37 -11.09 -3.91
CA SER A 43 -0.65 -11.03 -4.96
C SER A 43 -0.17 -10.31 -6.22
N MET A 44 0.68 -9.28 -6.09
CA MET A 44 1.25 -8.56 -7.23
C MET A 44 2.32 -9.38 -7.98
N LYS A 45 3.03 -10.29 -7.31
CA LYS A 45 4.02 -11.17 -7.96
C LYS A 45 3.39 -12.15 -8.94
N ALA A 46 2.14 -12.55 -8.72
CA ALA A 46 1.40 -13.43 -9.63
C ALA A 46 1.11 -12.79 -10.99
N LYS A 47 1.30 -11.47 -11.14
CA LYS A 47 1.02 -10.69 -12.37
C LYS A 47 -0.42 -10.85 -12.89
N ASP A 48 -1.35 -11.18 -11.99
CA ASP A 48 -2.77 -11.31 -12.28
C ASP A 48 -3.55 -10.16 -11.60
N PRO A 49 -4.19 -9.26 -12.38
CA PRO A 49 -4.96 -8.16 -11.81
C PRO A 49 -6.17 -8.65 -11.00
N GLU A 50 -6.78 -9.78 -11.34
CA GLU A 50 -7.92 -10.30 -10.58
C GLU A 50 -7.51 -10.76 -9.18
N LEU A 51 -6.32 -11.35 -9.07
CA LEU A 51 -5.75 -11.76 -7.80
C LEU A 51 -5.48 -10.54 -6.89
N LEU A 52 -4.96 -9.45 -7.44
CA LEU A 52 -4.78 -8.20 -6.71
C LEU A 52 -6.12 -7.62 -6.22
N MET A 53 -7.15 -7.59 -7.07
CA MET A 53 -8.48 -7.09 -6.67
C MET A 53 -9.12 -7.96 -5.58
N LYS A 54 -8.94 -9.28 -5.67
CA LYS A 54 -9.38 -10.22 -4.64
C LYS A 54 -8.62 -10.01 -3.32
N ALA A 55 -7.31 -9.80 -3.38
CA ALA A 55 -6.51 -9.53 -2.20
C ALA A 55 -6.94 -8.21 -1.52
N LEU A 56 -7.13 -7.14 -2.28
CA LEU A 56 -7.69 -5.88 -1.79
C LEU A 56 -9.07 -6.05 -1.17
N SER A 57 -9.91 -6.94 -1.72
CA SER A 57 -11.22 -7.27 -1.14
C SER A 57 -11.09 -7.91 0.24
N GLU A 58 -10.16 -8.84 0.42
CA GLU A 58 -9.92 -9.49 1.70
C GLU A 58 -9.35 -8.50 2.74
N VAL A 59 -8.42 -7.63 2.33
CA VAL A 59 -7.91 -6.55 3.20
C VAL A 59 -9.03 -5.59 3.60
N ALA A 60 -9.88 -5.19 2.65
CA ALA A 60 -11.01 -4.30 2.94
C ALA A 60 -12.04 -4.95 3.87
N LYS A 61 -12.26 -6.27 3.78
CA LYS A 61 -13.09 -7.01 4.75
C LYS A 61 -12.45 -7.01 6.14
N ALA A 62 -11.14 -7.25 6.24
CA ALA A 62 -10.42 -7.30 7.51
C ALA A 62 -10.47 -5.97 8.28
N GLN A 63 -10.27 -4.85 7.58
CA GLN A 63 -10.31 -3.51 8.20
C GLN A 63 -11.72 -2.90 8.30
N GLY A 64 -12.71 -3.51 7.66
CA GLY A 64 -14.06 -2.99 7.54
C GLY A 64 -14.28 -2.15 6.28
N VAL A 65 -15.10 -2.68 5.36
CA VAL A 65 -15.35 -2.11 4.02
C VAL A 65 -15.83 -0.65 4.08
N ASN A 66 -16.64 -0.30 5.08
CA ASN A 66 -17.15 1.07 5.24
C ASN A 66 -16.05 2.06 5.61
N LYS A 67 -15.09 1.64 6.44
CA LYS A 67 -13.95 2.47 6.83
C LYS A 67 -13.07 2.72 5.60
N VAL A 68 -12.68 1.65 4.91
CA VAL A 68 -11.82 1.73 3.72
C VAL A 68 -12.46 2.56 2.61
N ALA A 69 -13.77 2.42 2.35
CA ALA A 69 -14.46 3.23 1.35
C ALA A 69 -14.39 4.73 1.67
N ARG A 70 -14.65 5.10 2.93
CA ARG A 70 -14.57 6.49 3.40
C ARG A 70 -13.16 7.06 3.27
N ASP A 71 -12.17 6.31 3.73
CA ASP A 71 -10.76 6.71 3.69
C ASP A 71 -10.24 6.84 2.25
N ALA A 72 -10.71 5.99 1.33
CA ALA A 72 -10.38 6.05 -0.10
C ALA A 72 -11.18 7.13 -0.88
N GLY A 73 -12.13 7.81 -0.24
CA GLY A 73 -12.97 8.82 -0.88
C GLY A 73 -13.95 8.26 -1.92
N VAL A 74 -14.38 7.01 -1.76
CA VAL A 74 -15.36 6.35 -2.65
C VAL A 74 -16.57 5.89 -1.84
N ASN A 75 -17.73 5.75 -2.49
CA ASN A 75 -18.87 5.12 -1.83
C ASN A 75 -18.69 3.58 -1.79
N ARG A 76 -19.44 2.91 -0.91
CA ARG A 76 -19.38 1.44 -0.72
C ARG A 76 -19.72 0.66 -1.99
N GLU A 77 -20.64 1.16 -2.80
CA GLU A 77 -21.08 0.49 -4.04
C GLU A 77 -19.99 0.53 -5.12
N SER A 78 -19.36 1.70 -5.30
CA SER A 78 -18.21 1.92 -6.18
C SER A 78 -17.02 1.09 -5.74
N LEU A 79 -16.80 0.94 -4.43
CA LEU A 79 -15.76 0.06 -3.89
C LEU A 79 -16.00 -1.39 -4.32
N TYR A 80 -17.21 -1.93 -4.11
CA TYR A 80 -17.54 -3.30 -4.54
C TYR A 80 -17.41 -3.49 -6.04
N LYS A 81 -17.84 -2.50 -6.85
CA LYS A 81 -17.69 -2.55 -8.31
C LYS A 81 -16.22 -2.56 -8.74
N SER A 82 -15.37 -1.79 -8.07
CA SER A 82 -13.93 -1.70 -8.38
C SER A 82 -13.15 -2.95 -7.98
N LEU A 83 -13.62 -3.66 -6.96
CA LEU A 83 -12.97 -4.86 -6.43
C LEU A 83 -13.51 -6.17 -7.04
N LYS A 84 -14.57 -6.11 -7.85
CA LYS A 84 -15.13 -7.27 -8.53
C LYS A 84 -14.17 -7.78 -9.61
N GLY A 85 -14.04 -9.11 -9.73
CA GLY A 85 -13.30 -9.74 -10.83
C GLY A 85 -13.78 -9.24 -12.20
N GLY A 86 -12.84 -9.00 -13.11
CA GLY A 86 -13.09 -8.41 -14.43
C GLY A 86 -13.38 -6.91 -14.48
N ALA A 87 -13.39 -6.19 -13.36
CA ALA A 87 -13.56 -4.73 -13.36
C ALA A 87 -12.31 -4.02 -13.91
N LYS A 88 -12.53 -3.06 -14.83
CA LYS A 88 -11.46 -2.17 -15.31
C LYS A 88 -11.28 -1.00 -14.36
N THR A 89 -10.58 -1.26 -13.26
CA THR A 89 -10.33 -0.25 -12.22
C THR A 89 -9.20 0.69 -12.64
N ARG A 90 -9.44 2.00 -12.51
CA ARG A 90 -8.43 3.03 -12.82
C ARG A 90 -7.32 3.01 -11.77
N TYR A 91 -6.09 3.29 -12.20
CA TYR A 91 -4.94 3.39 -11.28
C TYR A 91 -5.18 4.36 -10.12
N ASP A 92 -5.80 5.52 -10.37
CA ASP A 92 -6.13 6.49 -9.32
C ASP A 92 -6.95 5.87 -8.16
N THR A 93 -7.92 5.01 -8.51
CA THR A 93 -8.73 4.30 -7.52
C THR A 93 -7.90 3.27 -6.76
N ILE A 94 -7.02 2.53 -7.45
CA ILE A 94 -6.12 1.56 -6.80
C ILE A 94 -5.19 2.28 -5.83
N ARG A 95 -4.59 3.40 -6.24
CA ARG A 95 -3.69 4.21 -5.41
C ARG A 95 -4.40 4.68 -4.12
N LYS A 96 -5.61 5.25 -4.24
CA LYS A 96 -6.42 5.66 -3.09
C LYS A 96 -6.77 4.51 -2.16
N LEU A 97 -7.05 3.33 -2.72
CA LEU A 97 -7.34 2.15 -1.92
C LEU A 97 -6.11 1.64 -1.16
N MET A 98 -4.94 1.65 -1.79
CA MET A 98 -3.69 1.30 -1.14
C MET A 98 -3.41 2.25 0.04
N GLU A 99 -3.55 3.57 -0.18
CA GLU A 99 -3.38 4.56 0.89
C GLU A 99 -4.39 4.36 2.03
N ALA A 100 -5.66 4.07 1.69
CA ALA A 100 -6.71 3.83 2.69
C ALA A 100 -6.47 2.59 3.56
N VAL A 101 -5.82 1.56 3.02
CA VAL A 101 -5.45 0.36 3.80
C VAL A 101 -4.08 0.49 4.47
N GLY A 102 -3.39 1.62 4.29
CA GLY A 102 -2.12 1.93 4.94
C GLY A 102 -0.88 1.35 4.25
N VAL A 103 -0.92 1.16 2.92
CA VAL A 103 0.20 0.63 2.14
C VAL A 103 0.54 1.55 0.95
N GLU A 104 1.79 1.49 0.50
CA GLU A 104 2.29 2.27 -0.64
C GLU A 104 2.79 1.36 -1.76
N LEU A 105 2.61 1.78 -3.01
CA LEU A 105 3.14 1.08 -4.18
C LEU A 105 4.60 1.51 -4.43
N THR A 106 5.52 0.55 -4.40
CA THR A 106 6.94 0.79 -4.68
C THR A 106 7.36 0.26 -6.05
N VAL A 107 8.26 0.97 -6.73
CA VAL A 107 8.85 0.53 -8.00
C VAL A 107 10.19 -0.16 -7.72
N GLN A 108 10.36 -1.36 -8.26
CA GLN A 108 11.59 -2.16 -8.14
C GLN A 108 12.09 -2.54 -9.54
N PRO A 109 13.41 -2.68 -9.76
CA PRO A 109 13.95 -3.17 -11.01
C PRO A 109 13.45 -4.59 -11.28
N ILE A 110 13.05 -4.87 -12.52
CA ILE A 110 12.77 -6.25 -12.95
C ILE A 110 14.12 -6.93 -13.07
N ALA A 111 14.41 -7.88 -12.17
CA ALA A 111 15.61 -8.69 -12.25
C ALA A 111 15.59 -9.49 -13.57
N THR A 112 16.34 -9.03 -14.56
CA THR A 112 16.68 -9.84 -15.72
C THR A 112 17.77 -10.79 -15.27
N ASN A 113 17.44 -12.08 -15.11
CA ASN A 113 18.47 -13.10 -14.93
C ASN A 113 19.28 -13.20 -16.23
N SER A 114 20.29 -12.34 -16.35
CA SER A 114 21.32 -12.44 -17.36
C SER A 114 22.14 -13.68 -17.04
N VAL A 115 21.86 -14.76 -17.75
CA VAL A 115 22.77 -15.90 -17.89
C VAL A 115 23.94 -15.39 -18.72
N ASP A 116 24.88 -14.71 -18.07
CA ASP A 116 26.25 -14.65 -18.55
C ASP A 116 27.22 -14.73 -17.38
N SER A 117 27.90 -15.86 -17.34
CA SER A 117 28.99 -16.17 -16.45
C SER A 117 30.21 -15.34 -16.81
N GLY A 118 30.63 -14.43 -15.94
CA GLY A 118 31.88 -13.70 -16.13
C GLY A 118 32.33 -12.99 -14.86
N SER A 119 33.30 -13.58 -14.18
CA SER A 119 34.06 -13.00 -13.07
C SER A 119 34.34 -11.49 -13.25
N SER A 120 34.06 -10.66 -12.23
CA SER A 120 35.05 -9.71 -11.72
C SER A 120 34.57 -8.91 -10.50
N LYS A 121 35.24 -9.19 -9.38
CA LYS A 121 35.70 -8.23 -8.35
C LYS A 121 34.73 -7.13 -7.92
N GLN A 122 34.04 -7.39 -6.82
CA GLN A 122 33.59 -6.38 -5.88
C GLN A 122 34.80 -5.59 -5.35
N PRO A 123 34.95 -4.28 -5.60
CA PRO A 123 35.95 -3.47 -4.90
C PRO A 123 35.44 -3.25 -3.48
N ARG A 124 36.24 -3.67 -2.52
CA ARG A 124 36.15 -3.25 -1.12
C ARG A 124 36.27 -1.72 -1.08
N GLN A 125 35.23 -1.01 -0.66
CA GLN A 125 35.41 0.33 -0.10
C GLN A 125 35.17 0.27 1.40
N ALA A 126 36.29 0.12 2.10
CA ALA A 126 36.43 0.50 3.48
C ALA A 126 36.34 2.02 3.62
N ALA A 127 35.86 2.43 4.79
CA ALA A 127 35.63 3.79 5.26
C ALA A 127 36.72 4.82 4.94
N LYS A 128 36.32 6.06 4.69
CA LYS A 128 37.06 7.24 5.15
C LYS A 128 36.14 8.39 5.56
N VAL A 129 36.30 8.71 6.85
CA VAL A 129 35.91 9.88 7.64
C VAL A 129 36.25 11.25 7.01
N ALA A 130 35.61 12.29 7.59
CA ALA A 130 35.86 13.76 7.53
C ALA A 130 34.82 14.51 6.66
N SER A 131 34.27 15.69 7.01
CA SER A 131 34.42 16.61 8.15
C SER A 131 33.57 17.88 7.89
N ALA A 132 33.21 18.60 8.97
CA ALA A 132 32.90 20.06 9.06
C ALA A 132 31.63 20.60 8.35
N LYS A 133 30.63 21.20 9.04
CA LYS A 133 30.59 22.47 9.83
C LYS A 133 30.74 23.76 8.98
N ALA A 134 29.65 24.52 8.85
CA ALA A 134 29.49 26.00 8.80
C ALA A 134 28.26 26.37 7.93
N ALA A 135 27.19 27.01 8.41
CA ALA A 135 27.06 28.37 8.92
C ALA A 135 27.49 29.46 7.92
N ALA A 136 26.54 30.05 7.17
CA ALA A 136 26.64 31.43 6.67
C ALA A 136 25.29 31.92 6.10
N LYS A 137 24.61 32.81 6.85
CA LYS A 137 23.68 33.80 6.28
C LYS A 137 24.51 34.97 5.74
N PRO A 138 24.06 35.64 4.67
CA PRO A 138 24.25 37.08 4.58
C PRO A 138 22.91 37.81 4.50
N LYS A 139 22.80 38.79 5.38
CA LYS A 139 21.74 39.79 5.52
C LYS A 139 22.18 40.97 4.65
N LEU A 140 21.39 41.33 3.63
CA LEU A 140 21.56 42.61 2.94
C LEU A 140 20.20 43.09 2.42
N VAL A 141 19.54 43.98 3.17
CA VAL A 141 18.50 44.85 2.64
C VAL A 141 18.79 46.25 3.17
N ARG A 142 19.00 47.17 2.22
CA ARG A 142 19.31 48.59 2.40
C ARG A 142 18.03 49.38 2.64
N GLU A 143 18.19 50.49 3.36
CA GLU A 143 17.18 51.47 3.78
C GLU A 143 16.63 52.34 2.63
N GLY A 144 15.47 52.96 2.91
CA GLY A 144 14.90 54.14 2.24
C GLY A 144 13.98 53.81 1.06
N THR A 145 12.79 54.38 0.87
CA THR A 145 12.22 55.66 1.35
C THR A 145 10.73 55.71 0.97
N THR A 146 9.89 56.20 1.90
CA THR A 146 8.81 57.19 1.71
C THR A 146 7.61 56.90 0.79
N GLY A 147 6.39 56.93 1.37
CA GLY A 147 5.27 57.70 0.78
C GLY A 147 3.84 57.14 0.85
N LYS A 148 2.97 57.87 1.59
CA LYS A 148 1.49 58.00 1.51
C LYS A 148 0.61 56.78 1.87
N ALA A 149 -0.18 56.75 2.95
CA ALA A 149 -1.27 57.62 3.45
C ALA A 149 -2.59 57.58 2.63
N ASN A 150 -3.60 56.84 3.14
CA ASN A 150 -5.01 57.20 3.41
C ASN A 150 -5.86 55.91 3.51
N ASN A 151 -6.53 55.58 4.61
CA ASN A 151 -7.66 56.21 5.33
C ASN A 151 -9.05 55.76 4.82
N GLY A 152 -9.96 55.44 5.76
CA GLY A 152 -11.40 55.25 5.57
C GLY A 152 -11.81 53.77 5.58
N GLN A 153 -11.97 53.07 6.71
CA GLN A 153 -13.02 53.21 7.72
C GLN A 153 -14.46 53.31 7.17
N ARG A 154 -15.21 52.22 7.42
CA ARG A 154 -16.61 52.12 7.95
C ARG A 154 -17.32 50.93 7.27
N ALA A 155 -17.67 49.87 8.00
CA ALA A 155 -18.85 49.75 8.87
C ALA A 155 -20.15 49.91 8.08
N ALA A 156 -21.23 49.15 8.25
CA ALA A 156 -21.57 47.95 8.98
C ALA A 156 -23.03 47.62 8.56
N LYS A 157 -23.51 46.41 8.90
CA LYS A 157 -24.93 46.06 9.12
C LYS A 157 -25.91 46.14 7.94
N SER A 158 -26.55 45.02 7.59
CA SER A 158 -27.94 44.75 8.03
C SER A 158 -28.45 43.46 7.36
N THR A 159 -28.74 42.37 8.08
CA THR A 159 -29.99 41.99 8.78
C THR A 159 -31.24 41.73 7.90
N VAL A 160 -31.79 40.52 8.11
CA VAL A 160 -33.18 40.00 8.08
C VAL A 160 -34.04 39.89 6.80
N ALA A 161 -34.44 38.63 6.58
CA ALA A 161 -35.82 38.09 6.55
C ALA A 161 -36.70 38.13 5.29
N SER A 162 -37.54 37.08 5.23
CA SER A 162 -38.80 36.86 4.50
C SER A 162 -38.71 36.24 3.12
N ALA A 163 -39.08 34.95 3.01
CA ALA A 163 -40.45 34.49 2.69
C ALA A 163 -40.52 32.96 2.76
#